data_AF-A0AAU6CB58-F1
#
_entry.id   AF-A0AAU6CB58-F1
#
_cell.length_a   1.000
_cell.length_b   1.000
_cell.length_c   1.000
_cell.angle_alpha   90.00
_cell.angle_beta   90.00
_cell.angle_gamma   90.00
#
_symmetry.space_group_name_H-M   'P 1'
#
loop_
_entity.id
_entity.type
_entity.pdbx_description
1 polymer ?
#
loop_
_entity_poly.entity_id
_entity_poly.type
_entity_poly.pdbx_seq_one_letter_code
_entity_poly.pdbx_strand_id
1 'polypeptide(L)' 'MDFDPLASLRQAGNPVDLLSDAQRDVLAQLTEDEVAVLNSVKQRLDAVADAEVEGHSTAIKLA' A
#
# COMPACT_ATOMS: atom_id res chain seq x y z
N MET A 1 20.09 7.94 11.11
CA MET A 1 18.82 7.26 11.42
C MET A 1 18.62 6.27 10.30
N ASP A 2 18.37 5.02 10.63
CA ASP A 2 18.06 4.01 9.61
C ASP A 2 16.72 4.34 8.97
N PHE A 3 16.64 4.18 7.65
CA PHE A 3 15.41 4.36 6.90
C PHE A 3 14.42 3.26 7.30
N ASP A 4 13.17 3.63 7.59
CA ASP A 4 12.08 2.69 7.88
C ASP A 4 11.10 2.65 6.69
N PRO A 5 11.17 1.60 5.85
CA PRO A 5 10.31 1.46 4.68
C PRO A 5 8.82 1.38 5.05
N LEU A 6 8.49 0.68 6.13
CA LEU A 6 7.10 0.47 6.54
C LEU A 6 6.47 1.76 7.08
N ALA A 7 7.24 2.56 7.82
CA ALA A 7 6.79 3.87 8.25
C ALA A 7 6.56 4.81 7.06
N SER A 8 7.48 4.85 6.09
CA SER A 8 7.36 5.68 4.89
C SER A 8 6.15 5.28 4.03
N LEU A 9 5.95 3.98 3.80
CA LEU A 9 4.77 3.46 3.09
C LEU A 9 3.47 3.78 3.83
N ARG A 10 3.44 3.66 5.17
CA ARG A 10 2.27 4.02 5.99
C ARG A 10 1.94 5.50 5.88
N GLN A 11 2.93 6.37 5.96
CA GLN A 11 2.76 7.82 5.83
C GLN A 11 2.24 8.23 4.46
N ALA A 12 2.61 7.50 3.41
CA ALA A 12 2.07 7.68 2.05
C ALA A 12 0.63 7.14 1.88
N GLY A 13 0.04 6.56 2.92
CA GLY A 13 -1.33 6.03 2.92
C GLY A 13 -1.46 4.62 2.35
N ASN A 14 -0.37 3.85 2.28
CA ASN A 14 -0.46 2.43 1.94
C ASN A 14 -0.99 1.63 3.15
N PRO A 15 -1.90 0.66 2.95
CA PRO A 15 -2.51 -0.11 4.04
C PRO A 15 -1.57 -1.20 4.58
N VAL A 16 -0.38 -0.82 5.05
CA VAL A 16 0.63 -1.74 5.61
C VAL A 16 0.11 -2.51 6.84
N ASP A 17 -0.89 -1.96 7.52
CA ASP A 17 -1.55 -2.57 8.68
C ASP A 17 -2.47 -3.75 8.31
N LEU A 18 -2.88 -3.87 7.04
CA LEU A 18 -3.72 -4.99 6.57
C LEU A 18 -2.90 -6.14 6.00
N LEU A 19 -1.59 -5.96 5.87
CA LEU A 19 -0.68 -6.97 5.34
C LEU A 19 -0.39 -8.06 6.38
N SER A 20 -0.16 -9.28 5.90
CA SER A 20 0.38 -10.35 6.74
C SER A 20 1.83 -10.05 7.15
N ASP A 21 2.31 -10.71 8.20
CA ASP A 21 3.68 -10.50 8.68
C ASP A 21 4.72 -10.82 7.59
N ALA A 22 4.52 -11.89 6.83
CA ALA A 22 5.38 -12.24 5.70
C ALA A 22 5.39 -11.16 4.60
N GLN A 23 4.28 -10.47 4.35
CA GLN A 23 4.23 -9.36 3.40
C GLN A 23 4.94 -8.12 3.94
N ARG A 24 4.79 -7.84 5.24
CA ARG A 24 5.53 -6.75 5.90
C ARG A 24 7.03 -6.98 5.87
N ASP A 25 7.48 -8.22 6.08
CA ASP A 25 8.90 -8.57 6.03
C ASP A 25 9.51 -8.31 4.64
N VAL A 26 8.76 -8.55 3.56
CA VAL A 26 9.20 -8.21 2.21
C VAL A 26 9.31 -6.70 2.03
N LEU A 27 8.30 -5.95 2.48
CA LEU A 27 8.32 -4.49 2.35
C LEU A 27 9.34 -3.81 3.27
N ALA A 28 9.68 -4.41 4.40
CA ALA A 28 10.70 -3.94 5.33
C ALA A 28 12.13 -4.04 4.77
N GLN A 29 12.34 -4.82 3.70
CA GLN A 29 13.63 -4.96 3.02
C GLN A 29 13.82 -3.93 1.90
N LEU A 30 12.80 -3.12 1.59
CA LEU A 30 12.88 -2.14 0.53
C LEU A 30 13.87 -1.02 0.86
N THR A 31 14.58 -0.58 -0.16
CA THR A 31 15.41 0.60 -0.11
C THR A 31 14.57 1.88 -0.18
N GLU A 32 15.18 3.02 0.14
CA GLU A 32 14.55 4.33 0.04
C GLU A 32 14.06 4.64 -1.38
N ASP A 33 14.87 4.30 -2.39
CA ASP A 33 14.53 4.49 -3.81
C ASP A 33 13.32 3.63 -4.22
N GLU A 34 13.26 2.37 -3.79
CA GLU A 34 12.14 1.48 -4.10
C GLU A 34 10.84 1.96 -3.45
N VAL A 35 10.90 2.44 -2.22
CA VAL A 35 9.74 3.05 -1.54
C VAL A 35 9.30 4.33 -2.25
N ALA A 36 10.23 5.16 -2.71
CA ALA A 36 9.91 6.37 -3.48
C ALA A 36 9.17 6.02 -4.79
N VAL A 37 9.60 4.97 -5.48
CA VAL A 37 8.93 4.47 -6.70
C VAL A 37 7.52 3.97 -6.37
N LEU A 38 7.35 3.15 -5.33
CA LEU A 38 6.03 2.65 -4.92
C LEU A 38 5.07 3.79 -4.58
N ASN A 39 5.53 4.77 -3.81
CA ASN A 39 4.73 5.94 -3.46
C ASN A 39 4.35 6.78 -4.70
N SER A 40 5.28 6.93 -5.65
CA SER A 40 5.02 7.61 -6.92
C SER A 40 3.99 6.86 -7.79
N VAL A 41 4.04 5.53 -7.84
CA VAL A 41 3.01 4.73 -8.52
C VAL A 41 1.65 4.92 -7.85
N LYS A 42 1.59 4.81 -6.51
CA LYS A 42 0.36 4.97 -5.73
C LYS A 42 -0.29 6.35 -5.94
N GLN A 43 0.49 7.43 -5.90
CA GLN A 43 -0.02 8.78 -6.17
C GLN A 43 -0.59 8.93 -7.58
N ARG A 44 0.05 8.34 -8.59
CA ARG A 44 -0.47 8.36 -9.97
C ARG A 44 -1.77 7.57 -10.10
N LEU A 45 -1.90 6.45 -9.39
CA LEU A 45 -3.13 5.67 -9.33
C LEU A 45 -4.25 6.43 -8.60
N ASP A 46 -3.96 7.04 -7.46
CA ASP A 46 -4.91 7.86 -6.71
C ASP A 46 -5.42 9.06 -7.55
N ALA A 47 -4.54 9.65 -8.37
CA ALA A 47 -4.88 10.80 -9.22
C ALA A 47 -5.80 10.43 -10.41
N VAL A 48 -5.81 9.18 -10.84
CA VAL A 48 -6.69 8.68 -11.92
C VAL A 48 -7.85 7.84 -11.39
N ALA A 49 -7.87 7.54 -10.09
CA ALA A 49 -9.00 6.93 -9.41
C ALA A 49 -10.12 7.97 -9.27
N ASP A 50 -10.80 8.22 -10.39
CA ASP A 50 -12.15 8.78 -10.38
C ASP A 50 -13.05 7.91 -9.47
N ALA A 51 -14.07 8.55 -8.88
CA ALA A 51 -14.91 8.05 -7.78
C ALA A 51 -15.68 6.72 -8.02
N GLU A 52 -15.39 5.98 -9.09
CA GLU A 52 -16.10 4.78 -9.54
C GLU A 52 -15.57 3.46 -8.96
N VAL A 53 -14.48 3.46 -8.20
CA VAL A 53 -14.06 2.25 -7.47
C VAL A 53 -14.76 2.20 -6.10
N GLU A 54 -16.10 2.07 -6.14
CA GLU A 54 -16.85 1.52 -5.02
C GLU A 54 -16.27 0.14 -4.72
N GLY A 55 -15.76 -0.03 -3.50
CA GLY A 55 -14.96 -1.17 -3.11
C GLY A 55 -15.60 -2.50 -3.50
N HIS A 56 -14.76 -3.41 -4.01
CA HIS A 56 -15.11 -4.79 -4.28
C HIS A 56 -15.38 -5.55 -2.96
N SER A 57 -16.45 -5.19 -2.24
CA SER A 57 -17.01 -5.94 -1.13
C SER A 57 -18.06 -6.91 -1.67
N THR A 58 -17.63 -7.81 -2.55
CA THR A 58 -18.41 -9.01 -2.89
C THR A 58 -18.23 -10.02 -1.76
N ALA A 59 -18.88 -9.74 -0.63
CA ALA A 59 -19.28 -10.79 0.29
C ALA A 59 -20.55 -11.43 -0.27
N ILE A 60 -20.42 -12.30 -1.27
CA ILE A 60 -21.50 -13.25 -1.59
C ILE A 60 -21.55 -14.24 -0.42
N LYS A 61 -22.40 -13.95 0.56
CA LYS A 61 -23.09 -14.99 1.31
C LYS A 61 -24.25 -15.45 0.44
N LEU A 62 -24.16 -16.64 -0.13
CA LEU A 62 -25.35 -17.36 -0.55
C LEU A 62 -25.65 -18.42 0.52
N ALA A 63 -26.83 -18.28 1.10
CA ALA A 63 -27.47 -19.22 2.00
C ALA A 63 -27.93 -20.49 1.29
#